data_AF-A0A7V9L386-F1
#
_entry.id   AF-A0A7V9L386-F1
#
_cell.length_a   1.000
_cell.length_b   1.000
_cell.length_c   1.000
_cell.angle_alpha   90.00
_cell.angle_beta   90.00
_cell.angle_gamma   90.00
#
_symmetry.space_group_name_H-M   'P 1'
#
loop_
_entity.id
_entity.type
_entity.pdbx_description
1 polymer ?
#
loop_
_entity_poly.entity_id
_entity_poly.type
_entity_poly.pdbx_seq_one_letter_code
_entity_poly.pdbx_strand_id
1 'polypeptide(L)'
;MATPVMAAPRKNGMATAGMICGIVGIVLCWFPFLGLIAGLLGIVFGAIGMSRAGRLGNLGKGAAITGLVCGILSFFMTGVMAAIAIPAFMEYMNKSKASGSQLSLRLLEKRIQSQYHERSELPPSAAEMPGPAGSACSSDHPGYKFPVRPIAAWHRDDGWRALDFMLDEPSHYSYKWTRTSDKTGTIEANADLDCDMTISTTRWEVEVIDGIVRVLRSPPTPD
;
A
#
# COMPACT_ATOMS: atom_id res chain seq x y z
N MET A 1 -78.94 14.42 -12.11
CA MET A 1 -77.63 14.27 -12.77
C MET A 1 -76.55 14.45 -11.71
N ALA A 2 -75.93 13.36 -11.25
CA ALA A 2 -74.78 13.41 -10.35
C ALA A 2 -73.56 12.94 -11.15
N THR A 3 -72.58 13.82 -11.36
CA THR A 3 -71.31 13.48 -12.03
C THR A 3 -70.41 12.70 -11.06
N PRO A 4 -69.85 11.54 -11.45
CA PRO A 4 -68.88 10.84 -10.61
C PRO A 4 -67.56 11.60 -10.59
N VAL A 5 -67.08 11.95 -9.40
CA VAL A 5 -65.74 12.52 -9.19
C VAL A 5 -64.72 11.40 -9.41
N MET A 6 -63.98 11.44 -10.53
CA MET A 6 -62.84 10.57 -10.74
C MET A 6 -61.72 10.97 -9.76
N ALA A 7 -61.42 10.10 -8.79
CA ALA A 7 -60.23 10.26 -7.96
C ALA A 7 -58.98 10.14 -8.83
N ALA A 8 -58.15 11.20 -8.85
CA ALA A 8 -56.91 11.20 -9.62
C ALA A 8 -55.96 10.09 -9.14
N PRO A 9 -55.27 9.36 -10.05
CA PRO A 9 -54.34 8.31 -9.66
C PRO A 9 -53.19 8.90 -8.84
N ARG A 10 -53.00 8.40 -7.62
CA ARG A 10 -51.98 8.90 -6.68
C ARG A 10 -50.59 8.47 -7.19
N LYS A 11 -49.84 9.43 -7.75
CA LYS A 11 -48.51 9.20 -8.32
C LYS A 11 -47.45 9.36 -7.22
N ASN A 12 -46.71 8.32 -6.90
CA ASN A 12 -45.68 8.35 -5.85
C ASN A 12 -44.33 8.81 -6.42
N GLY A 13 -44.14 10.12 -6.61
CA GLY A 13 -42.88 10.69 -7.12
C GLY A 13 -41.65 10.36 -6.26
N MET A 14 -41.85 10.02 -4.98
CA MET A 14 -40.78 9.59 -4.08
C MET A 14 -40.23 8.19 -4.42
N ALA A 15 -41.06 7.30 -4.97
CA ALA A 15 -40.59 5.99 -5.44
C ALA A 15 -39.73 6.12 -6.71
N THR A 16 -40.12 7.03 -7.61
CA THR A 16 -39.35 7.36 -8.82
C THR A 16 -38.02 8.03 -8.47
N ALA A 17 -37.99 8.93 -7.48
CA ALA A 17 -36.76 9.55 -6.99
C ALA A 17 -35.78 8.50 -6.41
N GLY A 18 -36.28 7.51 -5.67
CA GLY A 18 -35.48 6.40 -5.16
C GLY A 18 -34.89 5.52 -6.27
N MET A 19 -35.66 5.24 -7.32
CA MET A 19 -35.18 4.48 -8.49
C MET A 19 -34.09 5.23 -9.25
N ILE A 20 -34.28 6.53 -9.50
CA ILE A 20 -33.31 7.37 -10.20
C ILE A 20 -32.02 7.50 -9.38
N CYS A 21 -32.13 7.74 -8.07
CA CYS A 21 -30.96 7.83 -7.20
C CYS A 21 -30.18 6.49 -7.14
N GLY A 22 -30.87 5.35 -7.18
CA GLY A 22 -30.25 4.03 -7.24
C GLY A 22 -29.51 3.76 -8.56
N ILE A 23 -30.11 4.13 -9.70
CA ILE A 23 -29.46 4.00 -11.02
C ILE A 23 -28.25 4.94 -11.13
N VAL A 24 -28.39 6.18 -10.66
CA VAL A 24 -27.29 7.15 -10.61
C VAL A 24 -26.15 6.64 -9.70
N GLY A 25 -26.48 5.97 -8.58
CA GLY A 25 -25.48 5.30 -7.74
C GLY A 25 -24.72 4.18 -8.44
N ILE A 26 -25.39 3.38 -9.28
CA ILE A 26 -24.76 2.31 -10.08
C ILE A 26 -23.88 2.90 -11.19
N VAL A 27 -24.35 3.96 -11.87
CA VAL A 27 -23.58 4.62 -12.94
C VAL A 27 -22.36 5.34 -12.39
N LEU A 28 -22.44 5.92 -11.19
CA LEU A 28 -21.31 6.54 -10.48
C LEU A 28 -20.35 5.54 -9.81
N CYS A 29 -20.69 4.24 -9.80
CA CYS A 29 -19.83 3.16 -9.29
C CYS A 29 -18.49 3.04 -10.04
N TRP A 30 -18.39 3.60 -11.26
CA TRP A 30 -17.15 3.67 -12.03
C TRP A 30 -16.06 4.53 -11.35
N PHE A 31 -16.42 5.44 -10.43
CA PHE A 31 -15.45 6.24 -9.68
C PHE A 31 -15.27 5.70 -8.24
N PRO A 32 -14.12 5.09 -7.89
CA PRO A 32 -13.94 4.40 -6.60
C PRO A 32 -14.09 5.29 -5.36
N PHE A 33 -13.67 6.57 -5.44
CA PHE A 33 -13.87 7.54 -4.36
C PHE A 33 -15.36 7.95 -4.18
N LEU A 34 -16.10 8.04 -5.29
CA LEU A 34 -17.54 8.25 -5.24
C LEU A 34 -18.29 6.97 -4.85
N GLY A 35 -17.78 5.78 -5.19
CA GLY A 35 -18.39 4.49 -4.91
C GLY A 35 -18.46 4.16 -3.43
N LEU A 36 -17.49 4.60 -2.62
CA LEU A 36 -17.51 4.40 -1.17
C LEU A 36 -18.56 5.29 -0.49
N ILE A 37 -18.62 6.58 -0.86
CA ILE A 37 -19.61 7.53 -0.36
C ILE A 37 -21.02 7.23 -0.91
N ALA A 38 -21.14 6.92 -2.20
CA ALA A 38 -22.39 6.54 -2.85
C ALA A 38 -22.88 5.15 -2.43
N GLY A 39 -21.98 4.24 -2.08
CA GLY A 39 -22.31 2.95 -1.49
C GLY A 39 -22.90 3.12 -0.09
N LEU A 40 -22.29 3.96 0.74
CA LEU A 40 -22.79 4.26 2.09
C LEU A 40 -24.13 5.03 2.03
N LEU A 41 -24.24 6.04 1.16
CA LEU A 41 -25.51 6.73 0.88
C LEU A 41 -26.55 5.78 0.27
N GLY A 42 -26.15 4.83 -0.57
CA GLY A 42 -27.03 3.83 -1.19
C GLY A 42 -27.62 2.85 -0.17
N ILE A 43 -26.82 2.41 0.81
CA ILE A 43 -27.30 1.61 1.95
C ILE A 43 -28.28 2.43 2.79
N VAL A 44 -27.96 3.69 3.08
CA VAL A 44 -28.82 4.59 3.87
C VAL A 44 -30.14 4.90 3.14
N PHE A 45 -30.10 5.28 1.87
CA PHE A 45 -31.29 5.53 1.06
C PHE A 45 -32.09 4.26 0.79
N GLY A 46 -31.45 3.10 0.67
CA GLY A 46 -32.11 1.79 0.59
C GLY A 46 -32.85 1.42 1.88
N ALA A 47 -32.23 1.62 3.04
CA ALA A 47 -32.84 1.40 4.36
C ALA A 47 -34.01 2.37 4.62
N ILE A 48 -33.85 3.65 4.26
CA ILE A 48 -34.92 4.67 4.35
C ILE A 48 -36.05 4.37 3.35
N GLY A 49 -35.75 3.89 2.15
CA GLY A 49 -36.73 3.47 1.16
C GLY A 49 -37.61 2.32 1.64
N MET A 50 -37.02 1.34 2.34
CA MET A 50 -37.74 0.20 2.91
C MET A 50 -38.65 0.59 4.09
N SER A 51 -38.16 1.44 5.00
CA SER A 51 -38.94 1.90 6.17
C SER A 51 -40.15 2.76 5.78
N ARG A 52 -40.10 3.45 4.63
CA ARG A 52 -41.22 4.23 4.08
C ARG A 52 -42.20 3.40 3.26
N ALA A 53 -41.73 2.37 2.54
CA ALA A 53 -42.58 1.43 1.80
C ALA A 53 -43.51 0.62 2.72
N GLY A 54 -43.10 0.35 3.97
CA GLY A 54 -43.93 -0.30 4.98
C GLY A 54 -45.12 0.54 5.47
N ARG A 55 -45.08 1.88 5.37
CA ARG A 55 -46.15 2.78 5.87
C ARG A 55 -47.26 3.08 4.87
N LEU A 56 -47.09 2.78 3.58
CA LEU A 56 -48.05 3.12 2.50
C LEU A 56 -48.93 1.95 2.03
N GLY A 57 -49.12 0.91 2.85
CA GLY A 57 -50.12 -0.13 2.57
C GLY A 57 -49.83 -0.96 1.33
N ASN A 58 -48.58 -1.42 1.16
CA ASN A 58 -48.13 -2.34 0.10
C ASN A 58 -47.98 -1.76 -1.34
N LEU A 59 -48.36 -0.50 -1.59
CA LEU A 59 -48.02 0.15 -2.87
C LEU A 59 -46.51 0.42 -2.97
N GLY A 60 -45.83 -0.22 -3.91
CA GLY A 60 -44.38 -0.04 -4.13
C GLY A 60 -43.48 -1.09 -3.48
N LYS A 61 -44.03 -2.18 -2.92
CA LYS A 61 -43.26 -3.31 -2.38
C LYS A 61 -42.30 -3.93 -3.39
N GLY A 62 -42.72 -4.11 -4.65
CA GLY A 62 -41.86 -4.64 -5.71
C GLY A 62 -40.63 -3.76 -5.96
N ALA A 63 -40.83 -2.44 -6.01
CA ALA A 63 -39.75 -1.47 -6.17
C ALA A 63 -38.78 -1.45 -4.98
N ALA A 64 -39.29 -1.61 -3.75
CA ALA A 64 -38.47 -1.71 -2.55
C ALA A 64 -37.65 -3.02 -2.50
N ILE A 65 -38.23 -4.15 -2.93
CA ILE A 65 -37.54 -5.45 -2.99
C ILE A 65 -36.45 -5.43 -4.06
N THR A 66 -36.73 -4.89 -5.26
CA THR A 66 -35.70 -4.75 -6.30
C THR A 66 -34.57 -3.83 -5.86
N GLY A 67 -34.86 -2.73 -5.17
CA GLY A 67 -33.84 -1.84 -4.61
C GLY A 67 -32.94 -2.52 -3.58
N LEU A 68 -33.52 -3.35 -2.70
CA LEU A 68 -32.75 -4.13 -1.73
C LEU A 68 -31.84 -5.15 -2.42
N VAL A 69 -32.36 -5.92 -3.37
CA VAL A 69 -31.61 -6.98 -4.07
C VAL A 69 -30.48 -6.37 -4.91
N CYS A 70 -30.74 -5.27 -5.63
CA CYS A 70 -29.70 -4.55 -6.37
C CYS A 70 -28.64 -3.96 -5.44
N GLY A 71 -29.02 -3.46 -4.25
CA GLY A 71 -28.08 -2.95 -3.25
C GLY A 71 -27.16 -4.04 -2.69
N ILE A 72 -27.72 -5.20 -2.33
CA ILE A 72 -26.95 -6.36 -1.85
C ILE A 72 -25.99 -6.84 -2.95
N LEU A 73 -26.46 -7.01 -4.18
CA LEU A 73 -25.63 -7.46 -5.30
C LEU A 73 -24.47 -6.49 -5.59
N SER A 74 -24.74 -5.18 -5.52
CA SER A 74 -23.73 -4.13 -5.72
C SER A 74 -22.68 -4.14 -4.60
N PHE A 75 -23.09 -4.35 -3.35
CA PHE A 75 -22.16 -4.48 -2.22
C PHE A 75 -21.25 -5.69 -2.39
N PHE A 76 -21.79 -6.85 -2.78
CA PHE A 76 -20.98 -8.05 -3.06
C PHE A 76 -20.02 -7.84 -4.24
N MET A 77 -20.50 -7.29 -5.36
CA MET A 77 -19.65 -6.98 -6.52
C MET A 77 -18.51 -6.02 -6.16
N THR A 78 -18.80 -4.96 -5.40
CA THR A 78 -17.78 -4.00 -4.94
C THR A 78 -16.79 -4.66 -3.99
N GLY A 79 -17.27 -5.50 -3.07
CA GLY A 79 -16.41 -6.25 -2.14
C GLY A 79 -15.47 -7.21 -2.87
N VAL A 80 -15.95 -7.92 -3.90
CA VAL A 80 -15.11 -8.81 -4.73
C VAL A 80 -14.07 -8.01 -5.52
N MET A 81 -14.45 -6.88 -6.12
CA MET A 81 -13.50 -6.02 -6.83
C MET A 81 -12.45 -5.44 -5.89
N ALA A 82 -12.84 -4.99 -4.70
CA ALA A 82 -11.92 -4.51 -3.68
C ALA A 82 -10.96 -5.63 -3.23
N ALA A 83 -11.44 -6.85 -3.02
CA ALA A 83 -10.62 -7.99 -2.63
C ALA A 83 -9.53 -8.33 -3.67
N ILE A 84 -9.77 -8.04 -4.96
CA ILE A 84 -8.77 -8.22 -6.02
C ILE A 84 -7.87 -6.98 -6.16
N ALA A 85 -8.44 -5.78 -6.07
CA ALA A 85 -7.73 -4.53 -6.29
C ALA A 85 -6.76 -4.18 -5.15
N ILE A 86 -7.16 -4.42 -3.89
CA ILE A 86 -6.36 -4.09 -2.70
C ILE A 86 -5.00 -4.81 -2.70
N PRO A 87 -4.88 -6.15 -2.85
CA PRO A 87 -3.58 -6.81 -2.85
C PRO A 87 -2.73 -6.38 -4.05
N ALA A 88 -3.32 -6.20 -5.23
CA ALA A 88 -2.60 -5.69 -6.41
C ALA A 88 -2.09 -4.26 -6.20
N PHE A 89 -2.87 -3.41 -5.54
CA PHE A 89 -2.48 -2.04 -5.20
C PHE A 89 -1.40 -2.00 -4.12
N MET A 90 -1.50 -2.84 -3.08
CA MET A 90 -0.45 -2.96 -2.06
C MET A 90 0.87 -3.43 -2.68
N GLU A 91 0.84 -4.39 -3.60
CA GLU A 91 2.05 -4.82 -4.33
C GLU A 91 2.63 -3.68 -5.19
N TYR A 92 1.77 -2.89 -5.84
CA TYR A 92 2.20 -1.71 -6.61
C TYR A 92 2.84 -0.63 -5.72
N MET A 93 2.22 -0.33 -4.58
CA MET A 93 2.73 0.64 -3.59
C MET A 93 4.04 0.16 -2.96
N ASN A 94 4.17 -1.13 -2.65
CA ASN A 94 5.40 -1.69 -2.10
C ASN A 94 6.55 -1.64 -3.12
N LYS A 95 6.26 -1.85 -4.41
CA LYS A 95 7.24 -1.66 -5.50
C LYS A 95 7.65 -0.20 -5.67
N SER A 96 6.75 0.76 -5.47
CA SER A 96 7.06 2.19 -5.57
C SER A 96 7.90 2.66 -4.38
N LYS A 97 7.56 2.27 -3.15
CA LYS A 97 8.37 2.53 -1.94
C LYS A 97 9.77 1.91 -2.06
N ALA A 98 9.87 0.66 -2.55
CA ALA A 98 11.16 0.01 -2.78
C ALA A 98 12.04 0.68 -3.85
N SER A 99 11.51 1.55 -4.72
CA SER A 99 12.29 2.14 -5.80
C SER A 99 13.44 3.03 -5.29
N GLY A 100 13.25 3.70 -4.15
CA GLY A 100 14.25 4.61 -3.58
C GLY A 100 15.49 3.90 -3.02
N SER A 101 15.33 2.69 -2.47
CA SER A 101 16.44 1.93 -1.86
C SER A 101 17.10 0.93 -2.81
N GLN A 102 16.42 0.58 -3.92
CA GLN A 102 16.87 -0.46 -4.85
C GLN A 102 18.23 -0.19 -5.47
N LEU A 103 18.55 1.05 -5.84
CA LEU A 103 19.84 1.37 -6.47
C LEU A 103 20.98 1.08 -5.50
N SER A 104 20.90 1.61 -4.29
CA SER A 104 21.89 1.42 -3.22
C SER A 104 22.03 -0.06 -2.83
N LEU A 105 20.93 -0.79 -2.70
CA LEU A 105 20.96 -2.24 -2.41
C LEU A 105 21.65 -3.04 -3.53
N ARG A 106 21.38 -2.71 -4.80
CA ARG A 106 22.08 -3.34 -5.95
C ARG A 106 23.56 -3.00 -5.99
N LEU A 107 23.93 -1.77 -5.63
CA LEU A 107 25.34 -1.39 -5.50
C LEU A 107 26.01 -2.21 -4.40
N LEU A 108 25.37 -2.35 -3.24
CA LEU A 108 25.90 -3.16 -2.15
C LEU A 108 26.05 -4.64 -2.54
N GLU A 109 25.06 -5.22 -3.20
CA GLU A 109 25.13 -6.57 -3.78
C GLU A 109 26.37 -6.73 -4.68
N LYS A 110 26.60 -5.78 -5.60
CA LYS A 110 27.77 -5.80 -6.49
C LYS A 110 29.09 -5.71 -5.72
N ARG A 111 29.15 -4.90 -4.65
CA ARG A 111 30.35 -4.78 -3.81
C ARG A 111 30.65 -6.08 -3.07
N ILE A 112 29.63 -6.72 -2.49
CA ILE A 112 29.77 -8.03 -1.84
C ILE A 112 30.24 -9.08 -2.83
N GLN A 113 29.67 -9.11 -4.03
CA GLN A 113 30.09 -10.00 -5.11
C GLN A 113 31.55 -9.77 -5.52
N SER A 114 31.97 -8.51 -5.70
CA SER A 114 33.35 -8.16 -6.04
C SER A 114 34.33 -8.63 -4.98
N GLN A 115 34.02 -8.36 -3.71
CA GLN A 115 34.88 -8.75 -2.61
C GLN A 115 35.00 -10.27 -2.47
N TYR A 116 33.90 -11.00 -2.64
CA TYR A 116 33.94 -12.47 -2.64
C TYR A 116 34.77 -13.01 -3.81
N HIS A 117 34.67 -12.39 -5.00
CA HIS A 117 35.45 -12.82 -6.17
C HIS A 117 36.96 -12.58 -6.00
N GLU A 118 37.35 -11.48 -5.35
CA GLU A 118 38.76 -11.13 -5.15
C GLU A 118 39.39 -11.87 -3.97
N ARG A 119 38.66 -12.03 -2.87
CA ARG A 119 39.19 -12.55 -1.59
C ARG A 119 38.74 -13.96 -1.25
N SER A 120 37.77 -14.52 -1.98
CA SER A 120 37.08 -15.78 -1.64
C SER A 120 36.38 -15.76 -0.28
N GLU A 121 36.12 -14.57 0.28
CA GLU A 121 35.55 -14.38 1.61
C GLU A 121 34.46 -13.32 1.61
N LEU A 122 33.40 -13.54 2.39
CA LEU A 122 32.35 -12.53 2.60
C LEU A 122 32.88 -11.37 3.45
N PRO A 123 32.43 -10.12 3.16
CA PRO A 123 32.83 -8.94 3.91
C PRO A 123 32.44 -9.05 5.39
N PRO A 124 33.23 -8.45 6.30
CA PRO A 124 32.85 -8.38 7.71
C PRO A 124 31.53 -7.61 7.85
N SER A 125 30.76 -7.91 8.91
CA SER A 125 29.51 -7.22 9.21
C SER A 125 29.75 -5.72 9.33
N ALA A 126 28.84 -4.92 8.76
CA ALA A 126 28.90 -3.48 8.74
C ALA A 126 27.73 -2.91 9.56
N ALA A 127 28.03 -2.01 10.51
CA ALA A 127 27.03 -1.42 11.39
C ALA A 127 25.98 -0.60 10.61
N GLU A 128 24.85 -0.28 11.22
CA GLU A 128 23.83 0.51 10.54
C GLU A 128 24.32 1.95 10.25
N MET A 129 24.29 2.35 8.98
CA MET A 129 24.73 3.66 8.50
C MET A 129 23.78 4.21 7.44
N PRO A 130 23.64 5.53 7.26
CA PRO A 130 24.42 6.61 7.88
C PRO A 130 24.01 6.98 9.32
N GLY A 131 22.88 6.47 9.81
CA GLY A 131 22.37 6.61 11.18
C GLY A 131 21.36 5.51 11.52
N PRO A 132 20.80 5.49 12.74
CA PRO A 132 19.80 4.50 13.15
C PRO A 132 18.56 4.50 12.27
N ALA A 133 17.91 3.33 12.09
CA ALA A 133 16.63 3.22 11.40
C ALA A 133 15.61 4.28 11.90
N GLY A 134 14.96 4.97 10.97
CA GLY A 134 13.94 6.00 11.27
C GLY A 134 14.46 7.35 11.75
N SER A 135 15.75 7.47 12.12
CA SER A 135 16.32 8.76 12.57
C SER A 135 16.36 9.82 11.47
N ALA A 136 16.17 9.43 10.20
CA ALA A 136 15.95 10.32 9.07
C ALA A 136 14.78 11.30 9.29
N CYS A 137 13.77 10.89 10.05
CA CYS A 137 12.59 11.69 10.38
C CYS A 137 12.82 12.77 11.46
N SER A 138 14.02 12.87 12.02
CA SER A 138 14.34 13.93 12.98
C SER A 138 14.25 15.32 12.34
N SER A 139 13.89 16.33 13.14
CA SER A 139 13.84 17.74 12.72
C SER A 139 15.20 18.27 12.24
N ASP A 140 16.29 17.57 12.57
CA ASP A 140 17.65 17.89 12.19
C ASP A 140 17.95 17.59 10.71
N HIS A 141 17.04 16.88 10.02
CA HIS A 141 17.21 16.43 8.64
C HIS A 141 16.22 17.11 7.69
N PRO A 142 16.68 18.03 6.82
CA PRO A 142 15.80 18.69 5.86
C PRO A 142 15.22 17.67 4.87
N GLY A 143 13.90 17.65 4.77
CA GLY A 143 13.19 16.72 3.88
C GLY A 143 13.19 15.26 4.37
N TYR A 144 13.45 15.03 5.66
CA TYR A 144 13.44 13.71 6.29
C TYR A 144 14.41 12.71 5.67
N LYS A 145 15.58 13.22 5.23
CA LYS A 145 16.64 12.44 4.57
C LYS A 145 17.95 12.57 5.32
N PHE A 146 18.68 11.46 5.42
CA PHE A 146 20.05 11.48 5.87
C PHE A 146 20.92 12.31 4.90
N PRO A 147 21.77 13.21 5.43
CA PRO A 147 22.72 13.94 4.59
C PRO A 147 23.82 12.99 4.08
N VAL A 148 24.39 13.34 2.93
CA VAL A 148 25.57 12.67 2.40
C VAL A 148 26.72 12.80 3.40
N ARG A 149 27.25 11.66 3.85
CA ARG A 149 28.41 11.61 4.74
C ARG A 149 29.67 11.32 3.91
N PRO A 150 30.81 11.97 4.20
CA PRO A 150 32.04 11.72 3.47
C PRO A 150 32.48 10.25 3.64
N ILE A 151 33.13 9.68 2.62
CA ILE A 151 33.55 8.28 2.62
C ILE A 151 34.40 7.91 3.85
N ALA A 152 35.20 8.85 4.35
CA ALA A 152 36.00 8.67 5.57
C ALA A 152 35.16 8.39 6.82
N ALA A 153 33.89 8.82 6.88
CA ALA A 153 32.98 8.48 7.98
C ALA A 153 32.51 7.03 7.87
N TRP A 154 32.26 6.54 6.65
CA TRP A 154 31.87 5.16 6.38
C TRP A 154 33.02 4.20 6.65
N HIS A 155 34.22 4.54 6.18
CA HIS A 155 35.44 3.74 6.32
C HIS A 155 35.97 3.61 7.77
N ARG A 156 35.33 4.26 8.74
CA ARG A 156 35.63 4.01 10.18
C ARG A 156 35.19 2.62 10.62
N ASP A 157 34.20 2.06 9.96
CA ASP A 157 33.74 0.69 10.14
C ASP A 157 34.44 -0.22 9.12
N ASP A 158 34.99 -1.34 9.59
CA ASP A 158 35.76 -2.25 8.75
C ASP A 158 34.92 -2.94 7.67
N GLY A 159 33.63 -3.18 7.93
CA GLY A 159 32.68 -3.73 6.97
C GLY A 159 32.39 -2.78 5.83
N TRP A 160 32.07 -1.52 6.15
CA TRP A 160 31.85 -0.49 5.13
C TRP A 160 33.12 -0.11 4.37
N ARG A 161 34.28 -0.12 5.03
CA ARG A 161 35.57 0.08 4.36
C ARG A 161 35.88 -1.03 3.37
N ALA A 162 35.59 -2.28 3.72
CA ALA A 162 35.82 -3.42 2.84
C ALA A 162 34.92 -3.36 1.59
N LEU A 163 33.66 -2.94 1.78
CA LEU A 163 32.68 -2.82 0.71
C LEU A 163 32.86 -1.59 -0.19
N ASP A 164 33.67 -0.61 0.22
CA ASP A 164 33.84 0.68 -0.46
C ASP A 164 32.50 1.28 -0.91
N PHE A 165 31.56 1.32 0.05
CA PHE A 165 30.20 1.78 -0.17
C PHE A 165 29.96 3.12 0.55
N MET A 166 29.27 4.02 -0.13
CA MET A 166 28.78 5.29 0.41
C MET A 166 27.48 5.68 -0.29
N LEU A 167 26.74 6.58 0.34
CA LEU A 167 25.57 7.22 -0.27
C LEU A 167 25.99 8.53 -0.91
N ASP A 168 25.85 8.62 -2.24
CA ASP A 168 26.18 9.83 -3.01
C ASP A 168 25.08 10.89 -2.98
N GLU A 169 23.85 10.47 -2.63
CA GLU A 169 22.67 11.34 -2.54
C GLU A 169 21.99 11.22 -1.16
N PRO A 170 21.29 12.27 -0.70
CA PRO A 170 20.50 12.19 0.53
C PRO A 170 19.44 11.09 0.44
N SER A 171 19.40 10.20 1.43
CA SER A 171 18.54 9.01 1.43
C SER A 171 17.64 8.97 2.66
N HIS A 172 16.42 8.46 2.50
CA HIS A 172 15.53 8.12 3.63
C HIS A 172 15.96 6.83 4.34
N TYR A 173 16.78 6.02 3.67
CA TYR A 173 17.15 4.68 4.13
C TYR A 173 18.50 4.67 4.84
N SER A 174 18.55 3.97 5.97
CA SER A 174 19.77 3.41 6.54
C SER A 174 19.99 2.01 5.96
N TYR A 175 21.26 1.64 5.84
CA TYR A 175 21.70 0.35 5.32
C TYR A 175 22.51 -0.37 6.39
N LYS A 176 22.43 -1.69 6.38
CA LYS A 176 23.18 -2.56 7.28
C LYS A 176 23.55 -3.85 6.56
N TRP A 177 24.76 -4.34 6.83
CA TRP A 177 25.21 -5.64 6.36
C TRP A 177 25.55 -6.51 7.56
N THR A 178 24.94 -7.68 7.66
CA THR A 178 25.25 -8.64 8.73
C THR A 178 25.72 -9.93 8.11
N ARG A 179 26.97 -10.31 8.35
CA ARG A 179 27.50 -11.63 7.99
C ARG A 179 27.10 -12.63 9.08
N THR A 180 26.28 -13.62 8.71
CA THR A 180 25.77 -14.66 9.62
C THR A 180 26.72 -15.86 9.68
N SER A 181 27.35 -16.19 8.56
CA SER A 181 28.32 -17.26 8.42
C SER A 181 29.36 -16.88 7.35
N ASP A 182 30.32 -17.76 7.06
CA ASP A 182 31.30 -17.56 5.98
C ASP A 182 30.68 -17.62 4.59
N LYS A 183 29.47 -18.19 4.48
CA LYS A 183 28.72 -18.35 3.22
C LYS A 183 27.36 -17.66 3.22
N THR A 184 26.91 -17.10 4.34
CA THR A 184 25.59 -16.46 4.42
C THR A 184 25.65 -15.11 5.11
N GLY A 185 24.81 -14.21 4.67
CA GLY A 185 24.65 -12.89 5.27
C GLY A 185 23.35 -12.24 4.85
N THR A 186 23.12 -11.05 5.37
CA THR A 186 21.87 -10.33 5.16
C THR A 186 22.15 -8.86 4.98
N ILE A 187 21.57 -8.30 3.91
CA ILE A 187 21.53 -6.88 3.63
C ILE A 187 20.18 -6.36 4.09
N GLU A 188 20.16 -5.26 4.82
CA GLU A 188 18.95 -4.58 5.27
C GLU A 188 18.98 -3.12 4.83
N ALA A 189 17.86 -2.63 4.31
CA ALA A 189 17.59 -1.21 4.14
C ALA A 189 16.37 -0.85 4.97
N ASN A 190 16.55 0.04 5.94
CA ASN A 190 15.55 0.42 6.92
C ASN A 190 15.20 1.90 6.73
N ALA A 191 13.93 2.24 6.68
CA ALA A 191 13.48 3.62 6.66
C ALA A 191 12.13 3.75 7.35
N ASP A 192 11.90 4.92 7.95
CA ASP A 192 10.56 5.39 8.28
C ASP A 192 10.17 6.38 7.17
N LEU A 193 9.16 6.04 6.38
CA LEU A 193 8.84 6.76 5.13
C LEU A 193 7.80 7.87 5.34
N ASP A 194 6.92 7.73 6.33
CA ASP A 194 5.88 8.69 6.68
C ASP A 194 6.03 9.26 8.10
N CYS A 195 7.12 8.91 8.79
CA CYS A 195 7.50 9.41 10.11
C CYS A 195 6.49 9.04 11.20
N ASP A 196 5.93 7.84 11.12
CA ASP A 196 4.95 7.30 12.07
C ASP A 196 5.57 6.40 13.16
N MET A 197 6.91 6.27 13.17
CA MET A 197 7.71 5.38 14.02
C MET A 197 7.68 3.90 13.60
N THR A 198 7.09 3.58 12.45
CA THR A 198 7.10 2.24 11.87
C THR A 198 8.21 2.14 10.82
N ILE A 199 9.08 1.13 10.97
CA ILE A 199 10.23 0.96 10.08
C ILE A 199 9.88 0.03 8.92
N SER A 200 9.80 0.59 7.72
CA SER A 200 9.82 -0.18 6.49
C SER A 200 11.20 -0.81 6.28
N THR A 201 11.25 -2.14 6.30
CA THR A 201 12.48 -2.92 6.19
C THR A 201 12.48 -3.69 4.88
N THR A 202 13.49 -3.44 4.04
CA THR A 202 13.78 -4.26 2.87
C THR A 202 14.97 -5.15 3.18
N ARG A 203 14.76 -6.47 3.20
CA ARG A 203 15.79 -7.44 3.55
C ARG A 203 16.16 -8.32 2.36
N TRP A 204 17.44 -8.39 2.02
CA TRP A 204 17.97 -9.31 1.02
C TRP A 204 18.91 -10.31 1.68
N GLU A 205 18.66 -11.60 1.48
CA GLU A 205 19.52 -12.65 2.00
C GLU A 205 20.58 -13.00 0.96
N VAL A 206 21.82 -13.11 1.42
CA VAL A 206 22.97 -13.45 0.59
C VAL A 206 23.43 -14.84 0.97
N GLU A 207 23.56 -15.71 -0.03
CA GLU A 207 24.03 -17.08 0.14
C GLU A 207 25.06 -17.41 -0.94
N VAL A 208 26.17 -18.03 -0.54
CA VAL A 208 27.20 -18.51 -1.44
C VAL A 208 26.97 -19.99 -1.74
N ILE A 209 26.54 -20.30 -2.96
CA ILE A 209 26.30 -21.66 -3.44
C ILE A 209 27.29 -21.92 -4.58
N ASP A 210 28.08 -22.98 -4.45
CA ASP A 210 29.09 -23.39 -5.44
C ASP A 210 30.09 -22.27 -5.83
N GLY A 211 30.45 -21.41 -4.87
CA GLY A 211 31.35 -20.27 -5.11
C GLY A 211 30.71 -19.10 -5.85
N ILE A 212 29.39 -19.11 -6.05
CA ILE A 212 28.62 -18.02 -6.63
C ILE A 212 27.79 -17.37 -5.53
N VAL A 213 27.92 -16.05 -5.37
CA VAL A 213 27.09 -15.27 -4.46
C VAL A 213 25.70 -15.07 -5.07
N ARG A 214 24.69 -15.66 -4.46
CA ARG A 214 23.28 -15.50 -4.80
C ARG A 214 22.60 -14.59 -3.79
N VAL A 215 21.65 -13.79 -4.27
CA VAL A 215 20.88 -12.87 -3.43
C VAL A 215 19.39 -13.16 -3.58
N LEU A 216 18.76 -13.57 -2.48
CA LEU A 216 17.31 -13.76 -2.37
C LEU A 216 16.68 -12.44 -1.96
N ARG A 217 15.90 -11.86 -2.87
CA ARG A 217 15.26 -10.55 -2.68
C ARG A 217 13.86 -10.75 -2.13
N SER A 218 13.62 -10.37 -0.88
CA SER A 218 12.28 -10.32 -0.32
C SER A 218 11.61 -8.98 -0.64
N PRO A 219 10.27 -8.93 -0.79
CA PRO A 219 9.55 -7.66 -0.88
C PRO A 219 9.75 -6.85 0.42
N PRO A 220 9.72 -5.51 0.36
CA PRO A 220 9.77 -4.69 1.56
C PRO A 220 8.59 -5.04 2.47
N THR A 221 8.84 -5.08 3.78
CA THR A 221 7.75 -5.16 4.74
C THR A 221 7.04 -3.80 4.77
N PRO A 222 5.69 -3.78 4.74
CA PRO A 222 4.96 -2.55 4.94
C PRO A 222 5.26 -2.00 6.33
N ASP A 223 5.45 -0.69 6.35
CA ASP A 223 5.16 0.23 7.44
C ASP A 223 3.64 0.17 7.76
#